data_AF-A0A6P0VXU6-F1
#
_entry.id   AF-A0A6P0VXU6-F1
#
_cell.length_a   1.000
_cell.length_b   1.000
_cell.length_c   1.000
_cell.angle_alpha   90.00
_cell.angle_beta   90.00
_cell.angle_gamma   90.00
#
_symmetry.space_group_name_H-M   'P 1'
#
loop_
_entity.id
_entity.type
_entity.pdbx_description
1 polymer ?
#
loop_
_entity_poly.entity_id
_entity_poly.type
_entity_poly.pdbx_seq_one_letter_code
_entity_poly.pdbx_strand_id
1 'polypeptide(L)'
;MKKVRTKVVVATALTGVLAATIGVVANNSEAIAGQEGMEKCAGIVKAGMNDCGANDHSCSGGAEKDGDENEWIYVPEGTCEKIVNGRVVTEEEEPN
;
A
#
# COMPACT_ATOMS: atom_id res chain seq x y z
N MET A 1 -44.12 36.61 -36.81
CA MET A 1 -42.86 35.83 -36.90
C MET A 1 -41.66 36.76 -36.67
N LYS A 2 -40.97 36.65 -35.53
CA LYS A 2 -39.67 37.30 -35.28
C LYS A 2 -38.80 36.30 -34.53
N LYS A 3 -37.74 35.81 -35.20
CA LYS A 3 -36.77 34.83 -34.67
C LYS A 3 -36.02 35.44 -33.49
N VAL A 4 -36.23 34.92 -32.29
CA VAL A 4 -35.37 35.21 -31.14
C VAL A 4 -34.12 34.32 -31.29
N ARG A 5 -32.97 34.96 -31.51
CA ARG A 5 -31.67 34.27 -31.61
C ARG A 5 -31.18 33.98 -30.19
N THR A 6 -31.19 32.70 -29.82
CA THR A 6 -30.56 32.13 -28.65
C THR A 6 -29.09 32.55 -28.58
N LYS A 7 -28.72 33.34 -27.56
CA LYS A 7 -27.34 33.43 -27.08
C LYS A 7 -27.30 32.73 -25.74
N VAL A 8 -26.90 31.47 -25.76
CA VAL A 8 -26.53 30.72 -24.55
C VAL A 8 -25.28 31.42 -24.00
N VAL A 9 -25.42 32.17 -22.91
CA VAL A 9 -24.27 32.67 -22.16
C VAL A 9 -23.92 31.60 -21.13
N VAL A 10 -22.98 30.74 -21.52
CA VAL A 10 -22.20 29.92 -20.58
C VAL A 10 -21.19 30.86 -19.92
N ALA A 11 -21.30 31.06 -18.61
CA ALA A 11 -20.20 31.53 -17.80
C ALA A 11 -20.25 30.79 -16.46
N THR A 12 -19.44 29.74 -16.43
CA THR A 12 -19.21 28.74 -15.41
C THR A 12 -18.86 29.33 -14.05
N ALA A 13 -19.62 28.95 -13.02
CA ALA A 13 -19.19 29.01 -11.64
C ALA A 13 -18.09 27.95 -11.43
N LEU A 14 -16.89 28.36 -11.04
CA LEU A 14 -15.86 27.45 -10.53
C LEU A 14 -15.35 27.99 -9.20
N THR A 15 -16.12 27.74 -8.15
CA THR A 15 -15.64 27.67 -6.77
C THR A 15 -14.65 26.50 -6.67
N GLY A 16 -13.37 26.76 -6.89
CA GLY A 16 -12.29 25.79 -6.72
C GLY A 16 -11.61 25.91 -5.38
N VAL A 17 -12.29 25.55 -4.28
CA VAL A 17 -11.60 25.20 -3.03
C VAL A 17 -11.37 23.69 -3.07
N LEU A 18 -10.30 23.27 -3.75
CA LEU A 18 -9.81 21.90 -3.57
C LEU A 18 -9.00 21.86 -2.29
N ALA A 19 -9.69 21.48 -1.22
CA ALA A 19 -9.09 20.95 -0.02
C ALA A 19 -8.31 19.67 -0.40
N ALA A 20 -7.04 19.81 -0.73
CA ALA A 20 -6.11 18.68 -0.82
C ALA A 20 -5.63 18.33 0.60
N THR A 21 -6.56 17.89 1.45
CA THR A 21 -6.24 17.15 2.69
C THR A 21 -6.06 15.67 2.33
N ILE A 22 -5.22 15.37 1.35
CA ILE A 22 -4.73 14.00 1.19
C ILE A 22 -3.63 13.88 2.24
N GLY A 23 -4.04 13.40 3.41
CA GLY A 23 -3.12 12.90 4.41
C GLY A 23 -2.27 11.82 3.74
N VAL A 24 -1.04 12.18 3.41
CA VAL A 24 0.01 11.21 3.18
C VAL A 24 0.26 10.58 4.55
N VAL A 25 -0.50 9.53 4.85
CA VAL A 25 -0.05 8.53 5.83
C VAL A 25 1.14 7.84 5.19
N ALA A 26 2.30 8.48 5.30
CA ALA A 26 3.57 7.80 5.12
C ALA A 26 3.65 6.80 6.27
N ASN A 27 3.15 5.58 6.04
CA ASN A 27 3.52 4.43 6.84
C ASN A 27 5.01 4.22 6.54
N ASN A 28 5.85 4.90 7.31
CA ASN A 28 7.29 4.70 7.31
C ASN A 28 7.52 3.33 7.98
N SER A 29 7.26 2.23 7.26
CA SER A 29 7.58 0.86 7.70
C SER A 29 9.09 0.64 7.87
N GLU A 30 9.92 1.59 7.42
CA GLU A 30 11.37 1.59 7.56
C GLU A 30 11.82 1.49 9.04
N ALA A 31 11.01 1.94 10.00
CA ALA A 31 11.37 1.94 11.42
C ALA A 31 11.11 0.62 12.16
N ILE A 32 10.44 -0.36 11.53
CA ILE A 32 10.08 -1.64 12.18
C ILE A 32 11.07 -2.77 11.80
N ALA A 33 11.90 -2.56 10.79
CA ALA A 33 12.87 -3.55 10.34
C ALA A 33 13.88 -3.89 11.45
N GLY A 34 13.76 -5.10 12.01
CA GLY A 34 14.67 -5.63 13.03
C GLY A 34 14.38 -5.17 14.46
N GLN A 35 13.19 -4.65 14.76
CA GLN A 35 12.79 -4.40 16.14
C GLN A 35 12.51 -5.73 16.87
N GLU A 36 13.05 -5.88 18.09
CA GLU A 36 12.79 -7.04 18.95
C GLU A 36 11.27 -7.27 19.10
N GLY A 37 10.82 -8.52 18.96
CA GLY A 37 9.41 -8.90 19.07
C GLY A 37 8.60 -8.78 17.78
N MET A 38 9.25 -8.56 16.62
CA MET A 38 8.62 -8.55 15.31
C MET A 38 9.16 -9.69 14.42
N GLU A 39 8.29 -10.26 13.59
CA GLU A 39 8.62 -11.31 12.62
C GLU A 39 8.17 -10.93 11.21
N LYS A 40 8.89 -11.41 10.19
CA LYS A 40 8.48 -11.28 8.79
C LYS A 40 7.44 -12.36 8.48
N CYS A 41 6.27 -11.97 8.00
CA CYS A 41 5.17 -12.87 7.67
C CYS A 41 4.84 -12.82 6.19
N ALA A 42 5.14 -13.90 5.47
CA ALA A 42 4.88 -14.05 4.04
C ALA A 42 3.56 -14.78 3.75
N GLY A 43 3.11 -14.72 2.49
CA GLY A 43 1.93 -15.45 2.02
C GLY A 43 0.58 -14.80 2.37
N ILE A 44 0.60 -13.69 3.12
CA ILE A 44 -0.60 -12.97 3.59
C ILE A 44 -0.71 -11.55 3.05
N VAL A 45 0.29 -11.11 2.30
CA VAL A 45 0.46 -9.73 1.85
C VAL A 45 -0.50 -9.41 0.71
N LYS A 46 -1.17 -8.27 0.77
CA LYS A 46 -1.99 -7.78 -0.34
C LYS A 46 -1.12 -7.20 -1.46
N ALA A 47 -1.63 -7.22 -2.68
CA ALA A 47 -1.00 -6.56 -3.81
C ALA A 47 -0.68 -5.09 -3.47
N GLY A 48 0.57 -4.69 -3.69
CA GLY A 48 1.09 -3.37 -3.38
C GLY A 48 1.24 -3.05 -1.89
N MET A 49 1.18 -4.04 -0.98
CA MET A 49 1.24 -3.83 0.46
C MET A 49 2.37 -4.60 1.17
N ASN A 50 3.40 -5.03 0.44
CA ASN A 50 4.61 -5.58 1.06
C ASN A 50 5.44 -4.48 1.73
N ASP A 51 6.22 -4.86 2.73
CA ASP A 51 7.22 -3.98 3.32
C ASP A 51 8.49 -3.91 2.46
N CYS A 52 9.32 -2.89 2.70
CA CYS A 52 10.58 -2.70 2.00
C CYS A 52 11.52 -3.90 2.19
N GLY A 53 12.20 -4.32 1.12
CA GLY A 53 13.10 -5.47 1.13
C GLY A 53 12.40 -6.82 0.93
N ALA A 54 11.05 -6.86 0.91
CA ALA A 54 10.36 -8.07 0.50
C ALA A 54 10.64 -8.38 -0.96
N ASN A 55 10.97 -9.64 -1.26
CA ASN A 55 11.16 -10.14 -2.63
C ASN A 55 12.10 -9.26 -3.48
N ASP A 56 13.23 -8.84 -2.90
CA ASP A 56 14.24 -7.94 -3.50
C ASP A 56 13.74 -6.55 -3.91
N HIS A 57 12.52 -6.16 -3.50
CA HIS A 57 12.01 -4.83 -3.76
C HIS A 57 12.73 -3.81 -2.89
N SER A 58 13.40 -2.86 -3.54
CA SER A 58 14.04 -1.73 -2.84
C SER A 58 13.09 -0.89 -1.97
N CYS A 59 11.77 -0.97 -2.19
CA CYS A 59 10.76 -0.25 -1.42
C CYS A 59 9.44 -1.05 -1.36
N SER A 60 8.55 -0.69 -0.45
CA SER A 60 7.19 -1.23 -0.34
C SER A 60 6.40 -1.05 -1.64
N GLY A 61 5.40 -1.90 -1.84
CA GLY A 61 4.45 -1.76 -2.96
C GLY A 61 4.79 -2.54 -4.23
N GLY A 62 5.79 -3.43 -4.16
CA GLY A 62 6.21 -4.31 -5.24
C GLY A 62 5.39 -5.60 -5.38
N ALA A 63 4.58 -5.99 -4.38
CA ALA A 63 3.75 -7.18 -4.43
C ALA A 63 2.74 -7.12 -5.60
N GLU A 64 2.89 -8.02 -6.58
CA GLU A 64 2.06 -8.00 -7.79
C GLU A 64 0.65 -8.59 -7.58
N LYS A 65 0.49 -9.48 -6.60
CA LYS A 65 -0.75 -10.20 -6.31
C LYS A 65 -0.97 -10.37 -4.81
N ASP A 66 -2.22 -10.58 -4.42
CA ASP A 66 -2.58 -10.95 -3.07
C ASP A 66 -2.03 -12.34 -2.73
N GLY A 67 -1.44 -12.47 -1.55
CA GLY A 67 -0.97 -13.73 -0.99
C GLY A 67 0.24 -14.33 -1.71
N ASP A 68 1.11 -13.49 -2.30
CA ASP A 68 2.37 -13.99 -2.83
C ASP A 68 3.24 -14.57 -1.69
N GLU A 69 3.85 -15.73 -1.95
CA GLU A 69 4.60 -16.51 -0.97
C GLU A 69 5.97 -15.92 -0.62
N ASN A 70 6.48 -15.01 -1.46
CA ASN A 70 7.76 -14.33 -1.29
C ASN A 70 7.59 -12.90 -0.76
N GLU A 71 6.37 -12.35 -0.85
CA GLU A 71 6.05 -11.03 -0.32
C GLU A 71 5.72 -11.15 1.16
N TRP A 72 6.37 -10.30 1.98
CA TRP A 72 6.20 -10.30 3.43
C TRP A 72 5.90 -8.90 3.99
N ILE A 73 5.30 -8.90 5.18
CA ILE A 73 5.14 -7.72 6.04
C ILE A 73 5.62 -8.05 7.45
N TYR A 74 6.04 -7.02 8.21
CA TYR A 74 6.34 -7.15 9.62
C TYR A 74 5.07 -7.24 10.46
N VAL A 75 5.03 -8.22 11.35
CA VAL A 75 3.96 -8.41 12.34
C VAL A 75 4.58 -8.72 13.70
N PRO A 76 3.86 -8.54 14.82
CA PRO A 76 4.35 -9.00 16.12
C PRO A 76 4.62 -10.51 16.12
N GLU A 77 5.65 -10.96 16.84
CA GLU A 77 6.01 -12.38 16.95
C GLU A 77 4.82 -13.28 17.32
N GLY A 78 4.74 -14.44 16.68
CA GLY A 78 3.65 -15.40 16.83
C GLY A 78 2.32 -14.93 16.24
N THR A 79 2.29 -13.85 15.46
CA THR A 79 1.07 -13.43 14.74
C THR A 79 0.92 -14.23 13.46
N CYS A 80 2.01 -14.51 12.76
CA CYS A 80 2.00 -15.15 11.45
C CYS A 80 1.40 -16.56 11.50
N GLU A 81 1.75 -17.35 12.52
CA GLU A 81 1.20 -18.71 12.74
C GLU A 81 -0.32 -18.72 12.98
N LYS A 82 -0.90 -17.59 13.38
CA LYS A 82 -2.34 -17.46 13.64
C LYS A 82 -3.14 -17.12 12.38
N ILE A 83 -2.46 -16.80 11.28
CA ILE A 83 -3.08 -16.38 10.02
C ILE A 83 -3.03 -17.54 9.03
N VAL A 84 -4.17 -17.84 8.40
CA VAL A 84 -4.22 -18.86 7.35
C VAL A 84 -3.27 -18.47 6.22
N ASN A 85 -2.44 -19.41 5.78
CA ASN A 85 -1.35 -19.25 4.81
C ASN A 85 -0.17 -18.38 5.29
N GLY A 86 -0.16 -17.92 6.55
CA GLY A 86 0.99 -17.23 7.12
C GLY A 86 2.20 -18.14 7.28
N ARG A 87 3.35 -17.69 6.78
CA ARG A 87 4.64 -18.35 6.97
C ARG A 87 5.66 -17.33 7.49
N VAL A 88 6.28 -17.66 8.63
CA VAL A 88 7.41 -16.89 9.15
C VAL A 88 8.59 -17.05 8.19
N VAL A 89 9.16 -15.93 7.74
CA VAL A 89 10.37 -15.92 6.91
C VAL A 89 11.58 -15.92 7.85
N THR A 90 12.47 -16.89 7.68
CA THR A 90 13.77 -16.90 8.38
C THR A 90 14.84 -16.19 7.54
N GLU A 91 15.91 -15.72 8.18
CA GLU A 91 17.01 -15.01 7.49
C GLU A 91 17.66 -15.83 6.37
N GLU A 92 17.57 -17.16 6.43
CA GLU A 92 18.11 -18.07 5.42
C GLU A 92 17.24 -18.16 4.15
N GLU A 93 15.97 -17.80 4.26
CA GLU A 93 14.97 -17.91 3.19
C GLU A 93 14.78 -16.59 2.42
N GLU A 94 15.44 -15.51 2.84
CA GLU A 94 15.39 -14.24 2.13
C GLU A 94 16.29 -14.29 0.89
N PRO A 95 15.75 -14.06 -0.32
CA PRO A 95 16.60 -13.82 -1.48
C PRO A 95 17.48 -12.59 -1.21
N ASN A 96 18.73 -12.63 -1.71
CA ASN A 96 19.72 -11.57 -1.55
C ASN A 96 19.55 -10.49 -2.62
#